data_AF-A0A975M2B3-F1
#
_entry.id   AF-A0A975M2B3-F1
#
_cell.length_a   1.000
_cell.length_b   1.000
_cell.length_c   1.000
_cell.angle_alpha   90.00
_cell.angle_beta   90.00
_cell.angle_gamma   90.00
#
_symmetry.space_group_name_H-M   'P 1'
#
loop_
_entity.id
_entity.type
_entity.pdbx_description
1 polymer ?
#
loop_
_entity_poly.entity_id
_entity_poly.type
_entity_poly.pdbx_seq_one_letter_code
_entity_poly.pdbx_strand_id
1 'polypeptide(L)' 'MVLQYLIKHESIDLDASSSPEDIKEVFDMSKKAFKRSIGILYKQRRIIFEEGKTKLVIKK' A
#
# COMPACT_ATOMS: atom_id res chain seq x y z
N MET A 1 -0.63 -7.77 6.32
CA MET A 1 0.57 -6.93 6.13
C MET A 1 0.20 -5.55 5.58
N VAL A 2 0.11 -5.32 4.25
CA VAL A 2 -0.20 -3.96 3.73
C VAL A 2 -1.62 -3.49 4.08
N LEU A 3 -2.65 -4.32 3.82
CA LEU A 3 -4.04 -3.97 4.16
C LEU A 3 -4.23 -3.69 5.66
N GLN A 4 -3.59 -4.50 6.51
CA GLN A 4 -3.71 -4.35 7.96
C GLN A 4 -3.01 -3.08 8.47
N TYR A 5 -1.87 -2.73 7.87
CA TYR A 5 -1.23 -1.44 8.12
C TYR A 5 -2.13 -0.27 7.73
N LEU A 6 -2.73 -0.34 6.53
CA LEU A 6 -3.68 0.67 6.05
C LEU A 6 -4.94 0.76 6.90
N ILE A 7 -5.42 -0.34 7.49
CA ILE A 7 -6.54 -0.31 8.45
C ILE A 7 -6.13 0.40 9.75
N LYS A 8 -4.87 0.25 10.18
CA LYS A 8 -4.36 0.84 11.42
C LYS A 8 -3.99 2.33 11.26
N HIS A 9 -3.42 2.70 10.12
CA HIS A 9 -2.85 4.04 9.86
C HIS A 9 -3.64 4.88 8.85
N GLU A 10 -4.71 4.34 8.26
CA GLU A 10 -5.55 4.91 7.19
C GLU A 10 -4.84 5.21 5.86
N SER A 11 -3.55 5.50 5.89
CA SER A 11 -2.73 5.82 4.72
C SER A 11 -1.27 5.46 4.92
N ILE A 12 -0.53 5.42 3.83
CA ILE A 12 0.93 5.32 3.84
C ILE A 12 1.52 6.20 2.73
N ASP A 13 2.65 6.83 3.03
CA ASP A 13 3.44 7.63 2.09
C ASP A 13 4.30 6.74 1.16
N LEU A 14 3.72 5.62 0.72
CA LEU A 14 4.32 4.72 -0.26
C LEU A 14 3.28 4.35 -1.31
N ASP A 15 3.72 4.26 -2.57
CA ASP A 15 2.91 3.87 -3.71
C ASP A 15 3.64 2.84 -4.60
N ALA A 16 3.05 2.52 -5.75
CA ALA A 16 3.65 1.56 -6.68
C ALA A 16 5.01 2.02 -7.25
N SER A 17 5.34 3.30 -7.17
CA SER A 17 6.59 3.87 -7.68
C SER A 17 7.72 3.87 -6.64
N SER A 18 7.40 3.85 -5.33
CA SER A 18 8.35 3.88 -4.21
C SER A 18 9.51 2.89 -4.33
N SER A 19 10.66 3.25 -3.74
CA SER A 19 11.90 2.48 -3.88
C SER A 19 11.81 1.12 -3.20
N PRO A 20 12.51 0.08 -3.72
CA PRO A 20 12.59 -1.21 -3.06
C PRO A 20 13.05 -1.14 -1.61
N GLU A 21 13.94 -0.19 -1.30
CA GLU A 21 14.49 0.06 0.03
C GLU A 21 13.39 0.51 1.00
N ASP A 22 12.65 1.58 0.66
CA ASP A 22 11.56 2.11 1.50
C ASP A 22 10.48 1.05 1.80
N ILE A 23 10.10 0.29 0.77
CA ILE A 23 9.10 -0.78 0.90
C ILE A 23 9.61 -1.89 1.83
N LYS A 24 10.90 -2.21 1.73
CA LYS A 24 11.52 -3.24 2.57
C LYS A 24 11.66 -2.76 4.01
N GLU A 25 12.00 -1.50 4.24
CA GLU A 25 12.08 -0.95 5.61
C GLU A 25 10.72 -0.95 6.32
N VAL A 26 9.63 -0.63 5.60
CA VAL A 26 8.30 -0.54 6.24
C VAL A 26 7.58 -1.89 6.33
N PHE A 27 7.69 -2.72 5.29
CA PHE A 27 6.87 -3.94 5.16
C PHE A 27 7.67 -5.23 5.13
N ASP A 28 9.01 -5.17 5.19
CA ASP A 28 9.93 -6.29 5.05
C ASP A 28 9.61 -7.20 3.85
N MET A 29 9.21 -6.57 2.73
CA MET A 29 8.82 -7.28 1.52
C MET A 29 9.46 -6.67 0.28
N SER A 30 9.52 -7.47 -0.78
CA SER A 30 10.00 -6.99 -2.08
C SER A 30 9.01 -6.02 -2.73
N LYS A 31 9.52 -5.08 -3.52
CA LYS A 31 8.71 -4.17 -4.37
C LYS A 31 7.69 -4.92 -5.25
N LYS A 32 8.03 -6.13 -5.70
CA LYS A 32 7.12 -6.99 -6.49
C LYS A 32 5.94 -7.50 -5.66
N ALA A 33 6.17 -7.95 -4.43
CA ALA A 33 5.12 -8.40 -3.52
C ALA A 33 4.21 -7.23 -3.09
N PHE A 34 4.81 -6.06 -2.86
CA PHE A 34 4.08 -4.83 -2.55
C PHE A 34 3.15 -4.41 -3.69
N LYS A 35 3.68 -4.28 -4.92
CA LYS A 35 2.90 -3.98 -6.14
C LYS A 35 1.74 -4.96 -6.34
N ARG A 36 1.97 -6.26 -6.12
CA ARG A 36 0.92 -7.27 -6.22
C ARG A 36 -0.19 -7.03 -5.18
N SER A 37 0.20 -6.74 -3.93
CA SER A 37 -0.74 -6.50 -2.84
C SER A 37 -1.60 -5.25 -3.08
N ILE A 38 -0.98 -4.10 -3.33
CA ILE A 38 -1.71 -2.85 -3.64
C ILE A 38 -2.52 -2.99 -4.93
N GLY A 39 -2.02 -3.70 -5.95
CA GLY A 39 -2.77 -3.95 -7.18
C GLY A 39 -4.05 -4.76 -6.97
N ILE A 40 -4.02 -5.77 -6.10
CA ILE A 40 -5.23 -6.53 -5.72
C ILE A 40 -6.20 -5.62 -4.95
N LEU A 41 -5.70 -4.86 -3.98
CA LEU A 41 -6.51 -3.96 -3.16
C LEU A 41 -7.16 -2.85 -4.01
N TYR A 42 -6.44 -2.30 -4.98
CA TYR A 42 -6.95 -1.31 -5.91
C TYR A 42 -8.04 -1.89 -6.81
N LYS A 43 -7.84 -3.10 -7.35
CA LYS A 43 -8.89 -3.82 -8.12
C LYS A 43 -10.14 -4.09 -7.28
N GLN A 44 -9.97 -4.36 -5.99
CA GLN A 44 -11.07 -4.52 -5.03
C GLN A 44 -11.66 -3.19 -4.56
N ARG A 45 -11.21 -2.04 -5.10
CA ARG A 45 -11.61 -0.68 -4.70
C ARG A 45 -11.46 -0.43 -3.19
N ARG A 46 -10.49 -1.10 -2.55
CA ARG A 46 -10.20 -0.95 -1.11
C ARG A 46 -9.27 0.22 -0.83
N ILE A 47 -8.42 0.57 -1.80
CA ILE A 47 -7.42 1.63 -1.68
C ILE A 47 -7.48 2.56 -2.89
N ILE A 48 -6.96 3.77 -2.72
CA ILE A 48 -6.69 4.74 -3.79
C ILE A 48 -5.24 5.19 -3.72
N PHE A 49 -4.70 5.62 -4.85
CA PHE A 49 -3.39 6.25 -4.93
C PHE A 49 -3.61 7.75 -5.16
N GLU A 50 -3.04 8.59 -4.29
CA GLU A 50 -3.21 10.04 -4.34
C GLU A 50 -1.89 10.69 -3.93
N GLU A 51 -1.32 11.53 -4.80
CA GLU A 51 -0.07 12.28 -4.54
C GLU A 51 1.11 11.42 -4.03
N GLY A 52 1.29 10.21 -4.57
CA GLY A 52 2.36 9.31 -4.14
C GLY A 52 2.07 8.55 -2.84
N LYS A 53 0.85 8.66 -2.33
CA LYS A 53 0.38 7.98 -1.12
C LYS A 53 -0.65 6.92 -1.46
N THR A 54 -0.67 5.85 -0.67
CA THR A 54 -1.73 4.84 -0.73
C THR A 54 -2.69 5.06 0.44
N LYS A 55 -3.95 5.38 0.16
CA LYS A 55 -5.00 5.61 1.18
C LYS A 55 -6.03 4.48 1.16
N LEU A 56 -6.53 4.09 2.32
CA LEU A 56 -7.66 3.18 2.46
C LEU A 56 -8.98 3.93 2.21
N VAL A 57 -9.85 3.39 1.35
CA VAL A 57 -11.18 3.97 1.07
C VAL A 57 -12.34 3.16 1.63
N ILE A 58 -12.12 1.88 1.97
CA ILE A 58 -13.14 1.07 2.64
C ILE A 58 -12.86 1.07 4.14
N LYS A 59 -13.64 1.87 4.89
CA LYS A 59 -13.81 1.68 6.33
C LYS A 59 -14.93 0.67 6.52
N LYS A 60 -14.64 -0.44 7.18
CA LYS A 60 -15.63 -1.45 7.55
C LYS A 60 -16.15 -1.13 8.95
#